data_AF-A0A0R2JXE3-F1
#
_entry.id   AF-A0A0R2JXE3-F1
#
_cell.length_a   1.000
_cell.length_b   1.000
_cell.length_c   1.000
_cell.angle_alpha   90.00
_cell.angle_beta   90.00
_cell.angle_gamma   90.00
#
_symmetry.space_group_name_H-M   'P 1'
#
loop_
_entity.id
_entity.type
_entity.pdbx_description
1 polymer ?
#
loop_
_entity_poly.entity_id
_entity_poly.type
_entity_poly.pdbx_seq_one_letter_code
_entity_poly.pdbx_strand_id
1 'polypeptide(L)'
;MKALKDGYESVKKHFGVILGMWLPVLIVSLFGEGLLNSAGSGFLSMTNPGFYLFLTCVTLILGTLFTVSFQYGLLKSDQDGKFEFKRAFVAFDGLTWIGIIVISFLVGLIGFLFIFFFGLLAGGFLFSAVTEMNYAMIAVAAVITIIGGLAYLFIALSLYFVFFTYFTDTKGTDDGIFKAFPKTWKLMKGHRWQLLGLLVIEWLIELVVAIVLAMLSAIVIWLVLMITSFGIKVAVGAILGLVVFVIGLVAFVSLTLWFSMTSVKFFEALNK
;
A
#
# COMPACT_ATOMS: atom_id res chain seq x y z
N MET A 1 17.44 -3.21 8.01
CA MET A 1 17.37 -4.46 8.81
C MET A 1 16.80 -4.25 10.21
N LYS A 2 17.34 -3.35 11.04
CA LYS A 2 16.79 -3.09 12.38
C LYS A 2 15.30 -2.68 12.35
N ALA A 3 14.92 -1.73 11.49
CA ALA A 3 13.52 -1.32 11.33
C ALA A 3 12.57 -2.46 10.93
N LEU A 4 13.00 -3.37 10.03
CA LEU A 4 12.23 -4.56 9.65
C LEU A 4 12.01 -5.49 10.84
N LYS A 5 13.06 -5.76 11.61
CA LYS A 5 12.99 -6.62 12.79
C LYS A 5 12.09 -6.00 13.88
N ASP A 6 12.33 -4.74 14.21
CA ASP A 6 11.59 -4.01 15.25
C ASP A 6 10.11 -3.85 14.84
N GLY A 7 9.83 -3.64 13.55
CA GLY A 7 8.48 -3.59 13.00
C GLY A 7 7.76 -4.94 13.12
N TYR A 8 8.44 -6.04 12.79
CA TYR A 8 7.90 -7.39 12.92
C TYR A 8 7.58 -7.73 14.38
N GLU A 9 8.50 -7.44 15.30
CA GLU A 9 8.31 -7.71 16.73
C GLU A 9 7.13 -6.92 17.31
N SER A 10 6.97 -5.65 16.92
CA SER A 10 5.83 -4.83 17.35
C SER A 10 4.51 -5.36 16.82
N VAL A 11 4.43 -5.72 15.53
CA VAL A 11 3.24 -6.35 14.94
C VAL A 11 2.93 -7.69 15.58
N LYS A 12 3.94 -8.55 15.81
CA LYS A 12 3.75 -9.85 16.46
C LYS A 12 3.18 -9.70 17.87
N LYS A 13 3.66 -8.71 18.64
CA LYS A 13 3.22 -8.47 20.02
C LYS A 13 1.82 -7.87 20.10
N HIS A 14 1.46 -7.01 19.16
CA HIS A 14 0.21 -6.23 19.18
C HIS A 14 -0.74 -6.55 18.02
N PHE A 15 -0.61 -7.72 17.41
CA PHE A 15 -1.25 -8.09 16.14
C PHE A 15 -2.75 -7.79 16.12
N GLY A 16 -3.51 -8.27 17.12
CA GLY A 16 -4.96 -8.09 17.15
C GLY A 16 -5.40 -6.62 17.21
N VAL A 17 -4.67 -5.78 17.96
CA VAL A 17 -5.00 -4.35 18.07
C VAL A 17 -4.58 -3.59 16.82
N ILE A 18 -3.40 -3.89 16.26
CA ILE A 18 -2.93 -3.28 15.01
C ILE A 18 -3.84 -3.67 13.84
N LEU A 19 -4.29 -4.93 13.77
CA LEU A 19 -5.29 -5.40 12.82
C LEU A 19 -6.60 -4.63 12.98
N GLY A 20 -7.07 -4.48 14.23
CA GLY A 20 -8.24 -3.65 14.53
C GLY A 20 -8.06 -2.21 14.06
N MET A 21 -6.89 -1.62 14.26
CA MET A 21 -6.58 -0.26 13.80
C MET A 21 -6.51 -0.13 12.27
N TRP A 22 -6.15 -1.20 11.56
CA TRP A 22 -6.10 -1.22 10.09
C TRP A 22 -7.46 -1.50 9.44
N LEU A 23 -8.38 -2.15 10.15
CA LEU A 23 -9.71 -2.52 9.64
C LEU A 23 -10.49 -1.35 9.00
N PRO A 24 -10.50 -0.13 9.56
CA PRO A 24 -11.15 1.01 8.91
C PRO A 24 -10.58 1.35 7.53
N VAL A 25 -9.26 1.20 7.34
CA VAL A 25 -8.60 1.37 6.03
C VAL A 25 -9.15 0.37 5.04
N LEU A 26 -9.16 -0.92 5.41
CA LEU A 26 -9.67 -2.00 4.58
C LEU A 26 -11.14 -1.78 4.19
N ILE A 27 -12.00 -1.43 5.14
CA ILE A 27 -13.42 -1.19 4.90
C ILE A 27 -13.59 -0.08 3.87
N VAL A 28 -12.93 1.06 4.06
CA VAL A 28 -13.05 2.21 3.15
C VAL A 28 -12.54 1.87 1.75
N SER A 29 -11.43 1.14 1.64
CA SER A 29 -10.91 0.68 0.35
C SER A 29 -11.89 -0.25 -0.37
N LEU A 30 -12.42 -1.26 0.31
CA LEU A 30 -13.37 -2.22 -0.30
C LEU A 30 -14.68 -1.55 -0.72
N PHE A 31 -15.24 -0.68 0.12
CA PHE A 31 -16.44 0.08 -0.23
C PHE A 31 -16.18 1.07 -1.37
N GLY A 32 -15.01 1.73 -1.37
CA GLY A 32 -14.61 2.65 -2.41
C GLY A 32 -14.48 1.96 -3.77
N GLU A 33 -13.79 0.82 -3.83
CA GLU A 33 -13.68 0.00 -5.05
C GLU A 33 -15.04 -0.53 -5.51
N GLY A 34 -15.89 -1.00 -4.59
CA GLY A 34 -17.25 -1.43 -4.93
C GLY A 34 -18.09 -0.31 -5.56
N LEU A 35 -18.04 0.89 -4.98
CA LEU A 35 -18.68 2.10 -5.50
C LEU A 35 -18.15 2.47 -6.89
N LEU A 36 -16.83 2.49 -7.08
CA LEU A 36 -16.21 2.83 -8.36
C LEU A 36 -16.53 1.81 -9.45
N ASN A 37 -16.52 0.51 -9.13
CA ASN A 37 -16.89 -0.53 -10.08
C ASN A 37 -18.38 -0.43 -10.46
N SER A 38 -19.26 -0.13 -9.50
CA SER A 38 -20.69 0.07 -9.77
C SER A 38 -20.99 1.36 -10.56
N ALA A 39 -20.20 2.42 -10.37
CA ALA A 39 -20.32 3.66 -11.14
C ALA A 39 -19.62 3.57 -12.51
N GLY A 40 -18.59 2.72 -12.62
CA GLY A 40 -17.77 2.47 -13.80
C GLY A 40 -18.37 1.47 -14.80
N SER A 41 -19.38 0.69 -14.41
CA SER A 41 -20.08 -0.21 -15.31
C SER A 41 -20.84 0.56 -16.38
N GLY A 42 -20.17 0.81 -17.52
CA GLY A 42 -20.64 1.17 -18.87
C GLY A 42 -21.60 2.36 -19.03
N PHE A 43 -22.70 2.40 -18.29
CA PHE A 43 -23.80 3.34 -18.47
C PHE A 43 -23.67 4.62 -17.64
N LEU A 44 -23.18 4.55 -16.40
CA LEU A 44 -23.04 5.72 -15.51
C LEU A 44 -21.76 6.55 -15.77
N SER A 45 -20.65 5.90 -16.13
CA SER A 45 -19.37 6.58 -16.43
C SER A 45 -19.40 7.36 -17.75
N MET A 46 -20.18 6.91 -18.74
CA MET A 46 -20.34 7.59 -20.03
C MET A 46 -21.38 8.73 -20.00
N THR A 47 -22.40 8.65 -19.14
CA THR A 47 -23.48 9.66 -19.06
C THR A 47 -23.21 10.77 -18.06
N ASN A 48 -22.37 10.54 -17.04
CA ASN A 48 -22.00 11.58 -16.08
C ASN A 48 -20.52 11.47 -15.64
N PRO A 49 -19.57 11.79 -16.55
CA PRO A 49 -18.14 11.71 -16.27
C PRO A 49 -17.72 12.59 -15.08
N GLY A 50 -18.44 13.71 -14.84
CA GLY A 50 -18.22 14.56 -13.67
C GLY A 50 -18.55 13.86 -12.34
N PHE A 51 -19.63 13.08 -12.30
CA PHE A 51 -20.00 12.29 -11.12
C PHE A 51 -19.03 11.13 -10.87
N TYR A 52 -18.56 10.45 -11.92
CA TYR A 52 -17.55 9.40 -11.81
C TYR A 52 -16.21 9.97 -11.30
N LEU A 53 -15.77 11.11 -11.84
CA LEU A 53 -14.58 11.82 -11.39
C LEU A 53 -14.72 12.23 -9.92
N PHE A 54 -15.86 12.81 -9.54
CA PHE A 54 -16.17 13.19 -8.18
C PHE A 54 -16.07 11.99 -7.22
N LEU A 55 -16.74 10.88 -7.53
CA LEU A 55 -16.67 9.65 -6.73
C LEU A 55 -15.24 9.15 -6.59
N THR A 56 -14.48 9.12 -7.68
CA THR A 56 -13.05 8.74 -7.68
C THR A 56 -12.23 9.61 -6.74
N CYS A 57 -12.43 10.92 -6.77
CA CYS A 57 -11.75 11.85 -5.86
C CYS A 57 -12.15 11.59 -4.40
N VAL A 58 -13.44 11.42 -4.10
CA VAL A 58 -13.92 11.17 -2.74
C VAL A 58 -13.36 9.86 -2.19
N THR A 59 -13.41 8.76 -2.95
CA THR A 59 -12.89 7.46 -2.52
C THR A 59 -11.39 7.50 -2.28
N LEU A 60 -10.64 8.21 -3.13
CA LEU A 60 -9.19 8.34 -3.00
C LEU A 60 -8.81 9.18 -1.76
N ILE A 61 -9.53 10.27 -1.51
CA ILE A 61 -9.34 11.10 -0.31
C ILE A 61 -9.63 10.29 0.95
N LEU A 62 -10.76 9.59 1.00
CA LEU A 62 -11.13 8.78 2.17
C LEU A 62 -10.13 7.65 2.41
N GLY A 63 -9.80 6.85 1.39
CA GLY A 63 -8.84 5.75 1.55
C GLY A 63 -7.49 6.23 2.06
N THR A 64 -7.00 7.36 1.55
CA THR A 64 -5.72 7.90 2.00
C THR A 64 -5.80 8.52 3.40
N LEU A 65 -6.90 9.21 3.72
CA LEU A 65 -7.13 9.77 5.06
C LEU A 65 -7.07 8.68 6.13
N PHE A 66 -7.74 7.55 5.90
CA PHE A 66 -7.72 6.40 6.80
C PHE A 66 -6.34 5.74 6.85
N THR A 67 -5.66 5.56 5.71
CA THR A 67 -4.30 4.99 5.66
C THR A 67 -3.30 5.82 6.46
N VAL A 68 -3.32 7.13 6.26
CA VAL A 68 -2.43 8.07 6.95
C VAL A 68 -2.78 8.14 8.44
N SER A 69 -4.07 8.16 8.78
CA SER A 69 -4.53 8.10 10.17
C SER A 69 -4.05 6.85 10.89
N PHE A 70 -4.12 5.69 10.22
CA PHE A 70 -3.60 4.44 10.72
C PHE A 70 -2.08 4.51 10.97
N GLN A 71 -1.31 4.98 9.99
CA GLN A 71 0.14 5.10 10.13
C GLN A 71 0.55 6.07 11.25
N TYR A 72 -0.14 7.21 11.40
CA TYR A 72 0.10 8.13 12.51
C TYR A 72 -0.30 7.52 13.86
N GLY A 73 -1.41 6.79 13.86
CA GLY A 73 -1.88 6.02 15.01
C GLY A 73 -0.83 5.01 15.47
N LEU A 74 -0.19 4.30 14.54
CA LEU A 74 0.92 3.39 14.84
C LEU A 74 2.11 4.12 15.44
N LEU A 75 2.55 5.22 14.82
CA LEU A 75 3.65 6.04 15.32
C LEU A 75 3.43 6.49 16.76
N LYS A 76 2.26 7.07 17.07
CA LYS A 76 1.96 7.45 18.46
C LYS A 76 1.90 6.23 19.38
N SER A 77 1.26 5.14 18.94
CA SER A 77 1.07 3.93 19.76
C SER A 77 2.41 3.36 20.21
N ASP A 78 3.39 3.41 19.32
CA ASP A 78 4.73 2.93 19.60
C ASP A 78 5.52 3.89 20.50
N GLN A 79 5.45 5.19 20.26
CA GLN A 79 6.06 6.23 21.11
C GLN A 79 5.58 6.16 22.57
N ASP A 80 4.29 5.94 22.79
CA ASP A 80 3.69 5.94 24.13
C ASP A 80 3.55 4.52 24.73
N GLY A 81 3.89 3.48 23.96
CA GLY A 81 3.68 2.07 24.31
C GLY A 81 2.22 1.63 24.46
N LYS A 82 1.25 2.42 23.98
CA LYS A 82 -0.19 2.20 24.15
C LYS A 82 -0.87 2.00 22.80
N PHE A 83 -1.09 0.74 22.42
CA PHE A 83 -1.86 0.36 21.24
C PHE A 83 -3.35 0.31 21.60
N GLU A 84 -4.15 1.16 20.96
CA GLU A 84 -5.59 1.26 21.19
C GLU A 84 -6.32 1.54 19.87
N PHE A 85 -7.50 0.94 19.67
CA PHE A 85 -8.29 1.11 18.45
C PHE A 85 -8.58 2.59 18.12
N LYS A 86 -8.82 3.43 19.13
CA LYS A 86 -9.08 4.87 18.94
C LYS A 86 -7.96 5.60 18.19
N ARG A 87 -6.72 5.09 18.26
CA ARG A 87 -5.56 5.68 17.58
C ARG A 87 -5.63 5.49 16.06
N ALA A 88 -6.47 4.58 15.56
CA ALA A 88 -6.78 4.48 14.13
C ALA A 88 -7.42 5.75 13.55
N PHE A 89 -8.01 6.60 14.40
CA PHE A 89 -8.72 7.82 14.01
C PHE A 89 -7.99 9.10 14.45
N VAL A 90 -6.72 8.99 14.83
CA VAL A 90 -6.02 10.12 15.48
C VAL A 90 -5.78 11.31 14.54
N ALA A 91 -5.95 11.12 13.22
CA ALA A 91 -5.96 12.16 12.21
C ALA A 91 -7.26 12.98 12.12
N PHE A 92 -8.36 12.48 12.68
CA PHE A 92 -9.65 13.16 12.68
C PHE A 92 -9.80 14.14 13.86
N ASP A 93 -8.81 14.18 14.75
CA ASP A 93 -8.77 15.06 15.91
C ASP A 93 -8.09 16.40 15.55
N GLY A 94 -8.89 17.45 15.34
CA GLY A 94 -8.42 18.82 15.03
C GLY A 94 -8.43 19.18 13.53
N LEU A 95 -7.50 20.04 13.08
CA LEU A 95 -7.29 20.43 11.66
C LEU A 95 -6.25 19.57 10.92
N THR A 96 -5.75 18.55 11.60
CA THR A 96 -4.80 17.51 11.14
C THR A 96 -5.23 16.85 9.83
N TRP A 97 -6.52 16.59 9.64
CA TRP A 97 -7.08 15.98 8.43
C TRP A 97 -6.88 16.82 7.14
N ILE A 98 -6.77 18.15 7.24
CA ILE A 98 -6.59 19.02 6.06
C ILE A 98 -5.21 18.79 5.43
N GLY A 99 -4.15 18.77 6.26
CA GLY A 99 -2.79 18.49 5.78
C GLY A 99 -2.67 17.09 5.18
N ILE A 100 -3.45 16.14 5.71
CA ILE A 100 -3.54 14.77 5.18
C ILE A 100 -4.15 14.78 3.79
N ILE A 101 -5.26 15.48 3.58
CA ILE A 101 -5.90 15.59 2.25
C ILE A 101 -4.92 16.15 1.23
N VAL A 102 -4.15 17.17 1.57
CA VAL A 102 -3.17 17.78 0.65
C VAL A 102 -2.05 16.80 0.29
N ILE A 103 -1.44 16.13 1.26
CA ILE A 103 -0.40 15.12 0.98
C ILE A 103 -0.98 13.94 0.19
N SER A 104 -2.21 13.53 0.53
CA SER A 104 -2.91 12.44 -0.16
C SER A 104 -3.17 12.77 -1.62
N PHE A 105 -3.62 13.99 -1.89
CA PHE A 105 -3.81 14.47 -3.25
C PHE A 105 -2.48 14.48 -4.03
N LEU A 106 -1.37 14.91 -3.40
CA LEU A 106 -0.05 14.90 -4.02
C LEU A 106 0.45 13.47 -4.31
N VAL A 107 0.31 12.54 -3.36
CA VAL A 107 0.68 11.12 -3.55
C VAL A 107 -0.16 10.49 -4.66
N GLY A 108 -1.48 10.74 -4.67
CA GLY A 108 -2.40 10.26 -5.69
C GLY A 108 -2.09 10.85 -7.07
N LEU A 109 -1.83 12.15 -7.17
CA LEU A 109 -1.46 12.83 -8.41
C LEU A 109 -0.14 12.29 -8.97
N ILE A 110 0.87 12.10 -8.12
CA ILE A 110 2.15 11.51 -8.51
C ILE A 110 1.94 10.06 -8.95
N GLY A 111 1.14 9.27 -8.23
CA GLY A 111 0.79 7.91 -8.63
C GLY A 111 0.14 7.85 -10.01
N PHE A 112 -0.83 8.74 -10.27
CA PHE A 112 -1.46 8.86 -11.58
C PHE A 112 -0.45 9.22 -12.67
N LEU A 113 0.43 10.20 -12.43
CA LEU A 113 1.49 10.57 -13.38
C LEU A 113 2.46 9.40 -13.63
N PHE A 114 2.85 8.65 -12.60
CA PHE A 114 3.73 7.49 -12.74
C PHE A 114 3.10 6.37 -13.54
N ILE A 115 1.84 6.02 -13.27
CA ILE A 115 1.07 5.05 -14.06
C ILE A 115 0.97 5.53 -15.50
N PHE A 116 0.69 6.82 -15.73
CA PHE A 116 0.59 7.39 -17.06
C PHE A 116 1.92 7.37 -17.82
N PHE A 117 3.03 7.77 -17.21
CA PHE A 117 4.33 7.81 -17.90
C PHE A 117 4.96 6.42 -18.03
N PHE A 118 5.17 5.71 -16.92
CA PHE A 118 5.85 4.41 -16.92
C PHE A 118 4.95 3.28 -17.41
N GLY A 119 3.65 3.32 -17.10
CA GLY A 119 2.70 2.33 -17.59
C GLY A 119 2.45 2.42 -19.09
N LEU A 120 2.40 3.64 -19.66
CA LEU A 120 2.24 3.83 -21.10
C LEU A 120 3.52 3.50 -21.87
N LEU A 121 4.70 3.82 -21.31
CA LEU A 121 5.98 3.36 -21.83
C LEU A 121 6.09 1.83 -21.80
N ALA A 122 5.89 1.19 -20.64
CA ALA A 122 5.95 -0.26 -20.50
C ALA A 122 4.90 -0.98 -21.37
N GLY A 123 3.69 -0.43 -21.45
CA GLY A 123 2.61 -0.92 -22.31
C GLY A 123 2.96 -0.87 -23.79
N GLY A 124 3.64 0.19 -24.26
CA GLY A 124 4.13 0.29 -25.63
C GLY A 124 5.17 -0.79 -25.98
N PHE A 125 6.12 -1.03 -25.07
CA PHE A 125 7.09 -2.13 -25.24
C PHE A 125 6.45 -3.50 -25.15
N LEU A 126 5.50 -3.73 -24.23
CA LEU A 126 4.75 -4.99 -24.14
C LEU A 126 3.92 -5.26 -25.39
N PHE A 127 3.25 -4.23 -25.92
CA PHE A 127 2.46 -4.37 -27.14
C PHE A 127 3.35 -4.77 -28.32
N SER A 128 4.46 -4.08 -28.53
CA SER A 128 5.47 -4.41 -29.55
C SER A 128 6.07 -5.81 -29.35
N ALA A 129 6.33 -6.20 -28.09
CA ALA A 129 6.90 -7.49 -27.75
C ALA A 129 5.96 -8.65 -28.05
N VAL A 130 4.66 -8.50 -27.76
CA VAL A 130 3.65 -9.53 -28.01
C VAL A 130 3.40 -9.68 -29.51
N THR A 131 3.37 -8.58 -30.27
CA THR A 131 3.19 -8.63 -31.73
C THR A 131 4.36 -9.25 -32.46
N GLU A 132 5.59 -9.09 -31.94
CA GLU A 132 6.82 -9.59 -32.56
C GLU A 132 7.37 -10.87 -31.90
N MET A 133 6.69 -11.43 -30.89
CA MET A 133 7.19 -12.50 -30.01
C MET A 133 8.62 -12.25 -29.49
N ASN A 134 8.92 -10.99 -29.17
CA ASN A 134 10.26 -10.54 -28.82
C ASN A 134 10.47 -10.54 -27.30
N TYR A 135 11.06 -11.61 -26.77
CA TYR A 135 11.34 -11.77 -25.33
C TYR A 135 12.26 -10.66 -24.76
N ALA A 136 13.11 -10.04 -25.56
CA ALA A 136 13.96 -8.92 -25.11
C ALA A 136 13.11 -7.68 -24.80
N MET A 137 12.07 -7.41 -25.59
CA MET A 137 11.16 -6.28 -25.35
C MET A 137 10.25 -6.52 -24.13
N ILE A 138 9.86 -7.78 -23.86
CA ILE A 138 9.17 -8.15 -22.61
C ILE A 138 10.07 -7.82 -21.41
N ALA A 139 11.35 -8.19 -21.48
CA ALA A 139 12.31 -7.90 -20.42
C ALA A 139 12.49 -6.38 -20.20
N VAL A 140 12.56 -5.60 -21.28
CA VAL A 140 12.64 -4.13 -21.19
C VAL A 140 11.40 -3.54 -20.52
N ALA A 141 10.20 -3.99 -20.90
CA ALA A 141 8.96 -3.52 -20.27
C ALA A 141 8.89 -3.86 -18.78
N ALA A 142 9.36 -5.05 -18.39
CA ALA A 142 9.46 -5.45 -17.00
C ALA A 142 10.42 -4.54 -16.21
N VAL A 143 11.60 -4.23 -16.76
CA VAL A 143 12.57 -3.33 -16.13
C VAL A 143 12.00 -1.92 -15.95
N ILE A 144 11.34 -1.37 -16.98
CA ILE A 144 10.67 -0.05 -16.90
C ILE A 144 9.62 -0.03 -15.78
N THR A 145 8.82 -1.09 -15.68
CA THR A 145 7.79 -1.22 -14.64
C THR A 145 8.39 -1.27 -13.24
N ILE A 146 9.48 -2.03 -13.06
CA ILE A 146 10.19 -2.12 -11.77
C ILE A 146 10.78 -0.77 -11.36
N ILE A 147 11.46 -0.09 -12.28
CA ILE A 147 12.06 1.22 -12.01
C ILE A 147 10.97 2.25 -11.65
N GLY A 148 9.89 2.29 -12.43
CA GLY A 148 8.75 3.17 -12.18
C GLY A 148 8.09 2.91 -10.82
N GLY A 149 7.88 1.62 -10.48
CA GLY A 149 7.31 1.21 -9.20
C GLY A 149 8.18 1.60 -8.00
N LEU A 150 9.50 1.33 -8.06
CA LEU A 150 10.42 1.71 -7.00
C LEU A 150 10.52 3.23 -6.81
N ALA A 151 10.54 3.99 -7.91
CA ALA A 151 10.56 5.45 -7.86
C ALA A 151 9.24 6.02 -7.28
N TYR A 152 8.09 5.45 -7.65
CA TYR A 152 6.80 5.81 -7.05
C TYR A 152 6.79 5.55 -5.54
N LEU A 153 7.18 4.34 -5.11
CA LEU A 153 7.21 3.97 -3.69
C LEU A 153 8.16 4.88 -2.89
N PHE A 154 9.31 5.24 -3.46
CA PHE A 154 10.24 6.17 -2.82
C PHE A 154 9.63 7.56 -2.60
N ILE A 155 8.93 8.10 -3.60
CA ILE A 155 8.30 9.42 -3.51
C ILE A 155 7.10 9.38 -2.56
N ALA A 156 6.26 8.34 -2.67
CA ALA A 156 5.11 8.15 -1.79
C ALA A 156 5.56 8.08 -0.33
N LEU A 157 6.54 7.22 -0.01
CA LEU A 157 7.09 7.07 1.33
C LEU A 157 7.74 8.36 1.85
N SER A 158 8.44 9.10 0.98
CA SER A 158 9.00 10.42 1.32
C SER A 158 7.90 11.43 1.71
N LEU A 159 6.75 11.41 1.02
CA LEU A 159 5.59 12.24 1.35
C LEU A 159 4.92 11.81 2.67
N TYR A 160 4.84 10.50 2.95
CA TYR A 160 4.41 9.99 4.25
C TYR A 160 5.36 10.44 5.39
N PHE A 161 6.67 10.58 5.15
CA PHE A 161 7.59 11.12 6.15
C PHE A 161 7.44 12.63 6.35
N VAL A 162 7.04 13.38 5.32
CA VAL A 162 6.68 14.79 5.48
C VAL A 162 5.49 14.92 6.42
N PHE A 163 4.51 14.02 6.25
CA PHE A 163 3.37 13.91 7.15
C PHE A 163 3.80 13.59 8.59
N PHE A 164 4.62 12.57 8.83
CA PHE A 164 5.06 12.25 10.20
C PHE A 164 5.82 13.41 10.84
N THR A 165 6.74 14.03 10.11
CA THR A 165 7.53 15.18 10.60
C THR A 165 6.64 16.36 10.97
N TYR A 166 5.64 16.68 10.14
CA TYR A 166 4.66 17.71 10.45
C TYR A 166 3.99 17.42 11.80
N PHE A 167 3.50 16.20 12.03
CA PHE A 167 2.72 15.89 13.22
C PHE A 167 3.49 15.48 14.48
N THR A 168 4.80 15.20 14.37
CA THR A 168 5.68 15.00 15.54
C THR A 168 6.28 16.30 16.05
N ASP A 169 6.54 17.28 15.17
CA ASP A 169 7.26 18.51 15.53
C ASP A 169 6.40 19.79 15.61
N THR A 170 5.21 19.83 15.01
CA THR A 170 4.39 21.07 14.95
C THR A 170 3.22 21.11 15.93
N LYS A 171 3.20 20.25 16.95
CA LYS A 171 2.30 20.45 18.10
C LYS A 171 2.74 21.71 18.86
N GLY A 172 2.29 22.87 18.40
CA GLY A 172 2.49 24.18 19.03
C GLY A 172 2.96 25.31 18.13
N THR A 173 3.20 25.07 16.84
CA THR A 173 3.58 26.13 15.89
C THR A 173 2.64 26.11 14.67
N ASP A 174 1.93 27.22 14.45
CA ASP A 174 1.00 27.48 13.32
C ASP A 174 1.68 27.48 11.93
N ASP A 175 2.88 26.91 11.82
CA ASP A 175 3.80 27.13 10.71
C ASP A 175 3.53 26.27 9.47
N GLY A 176 2.48 25.45 9.50
CA GLY A 176 1.92 24.78 8.32
C GLY A 176 2.80 23.68 7.70
N ILE A 177 2.20 22.93 6.77
CA ILE A 177 2.77 21.76 6.11
C ILE A 177 4.03 22.07 5.27
N PHE A 178 4.18 23.33 4.84
CA PHE A 178 5.28 23.77 3.99
C PHE A 178 6.63 23.86 4.71
N LYS A 179 6.66 24.06 6.04
CA LYS A 179 7.92 23.97 6.82
C LYS A 179 8.33 22.53 7.13
N ALA A 180 7.39 21.57 7.11
CA ALA A 180 7.71 20.15 7.30
C ALA A 180 8.51 19.58 6.13
N PHE A 181 8.28 20.07 4.91
CA PHE A 181 8.99 19.60 3.72
C PHE A 181 10.53 19.75 3.78
N PRO A 182 11.11 20.95 4.00
CA PRO A 182 12.56 21.11 4.09
C PRO A 182 13.16 20.37 5.30
N LYS A 183 12.41 20.24 6.40
CA LYS A 183 12.85 19.49 7.58
C LYS A 183 12.95 17.99 7.29
N THR A 184 11.94 17.43 6.67
CA THR A 184 11.93 16.03 6.23
C THR A 184 13.01 15.77 5.20
N TRP A 185 13.18 16.69 4.24
CA TRP A 185 14.24 16.59 3.24
C TRP A 185 15.64 16.56 3.86
N LYS A 186 15.85 17.35 4.92
CA LYS A 186 17.09 17.35 5.71
C LYS A 186 17.25 16.06 6.51
N LEU A 187 16.20 15.55 7.15
CA LEU A 187 16.19 14.26 7.86
C LEU A 187 16.56 13.10 6.92
N MET A 188 16.02 13.11 5.71
CA MET A 188 16.32 12.10 4.69
C MET A 188 17.71 12.27 4.07
N LYS A 189 18.36 13.44 4.19
CA LYS A 189 19.70 13.69 3.60
C LYS A 189 20.72 12.80 4.32
N GLY A 190 21.32 11.86 3.59
CA GLY A 190 22.24 10.85 4.13
C GLY A 190 21.61 9.45 4.32
N HIS A 191 20.28 9.37 4.39
CA HIS A 191 19.55 8.11 4.64
C HIS A 191 18.75 7.61 3.43
N ARG A 192 18.77 8.34 2.29
CA ARG A 192 18.01 7.99 1.07
C ARG A 192 18.32 6.59 0.54
N TRP A 193 19.59 6.18 0.58
CA TRP A 193 20.01 4.85 0.15
C TRP A 193 19.55 3.75 1.11
N GLN A 194 19.42 4.06 2.40
CA GLN A 194 18.85 3.12 3.38
C GLN A 194 17.34 2.98 3.17
N LEU A 195 16.64 4.06 2.83
CA LEU A 195 15.23 4.04 2.45
C LEU A 195 15.00 3.23 1.18
N LEU A 196 15.80 3.48 0.13
CA LEU A 196 15.76 2.68 -1.11
C LEU A 196 16.07 1.21 -0.85
N GLY A 197 17.09 0.92 -0.04
CA GLY A 197 17.43 -0.45 0.35
C GLY A 197 16.31 -1.14 1.13
N LEU A 198 15.60 -0.41 2.00
CA LEU A 198 14.42 -0.90 2.70
C LEU A 198 13.30 -1.27 1.73
N LEU A 199 12.95 -0.36 0.81
CA LEU A 199 11.92 -0.57 -0.21
C LEU A 199 12.24 -1.76 -1.13
N VAL A 200 13.50 -1.90 -1.55
CA VAL A 200 13.93 -3.04 -2.37
C VAL A 200 13.78 -4.35 -1.59
N ILE A 201 14.11 -4.37 -0.29
CA ILE A 201 13.94 -5.57 0.54
C ILE A 201 12.46 -5.91 0.74
N GLU A 202 11.62 -4.91 1.04
CA GLU A 202 10.17 -5.10 1.17
C GLU A 202 9.57 -5.67 -0.13
N TRP A 203 9.94 -5.11 -1.28
CA TRP A 203 9.53 -5.60 -2.59
C TRP A 203 10.02 -7.03 -2.88
N LEU A 204 11.27 -7.35 -2.52
CA LEU A 204 11.80 -8.72 -2.67
C LEU A 204 11.03 -9.72 -1.79
N ILE A 205 10.67 -9.34 -0.57
CA ILE A 205 9.86 -10.18 0.32
C ILE A 205 8.47 -10.39 -0.28
N GLU A 206 7.81 -9.33 -0.75
CA GLU A 206 6.52 -9.42 -1.45
C GLU A 206 6.61 -10.33 -2.68
N LEU A 207 7.65 -10.18 -3.50
CA LEU A 207 7.86 -11.02 -4.68
C LEU A 207 8.01 -12.49 -4.30
N VAL A 208 8.83 -12.80 -3.29
CA VAL A 208 9.01 -14.18 -2.82
C VAL A 208 7.69 -14.75 -2.29
N VAL A 209 6.94 -14.00 -1.48
CA VAL A 209 5.64 -14.46 -0.96
C VAL A 209 4.64 -14.65 -2.10
N ALA A 210 4.60 -13.75 -3.08
CA ALA A 210 3.73 -13.87 -4.24
C ALA A 210 4.05 -15.12 -5.07
N ILE A 211 5.33 -15.41 -5.31
CA ILE A 211 5.77 -16.63 -6.02
C ILE A 211 5.33 -17.87 -5.25
N VAL A 212 5.56 -17.91 -3.93
CA VAL A 212 5.17 -19.05 -3.09
C VAL A 212 3.64 -19.24 -3.12
N LEU A 213 2.85 -18.18 -2.99
CA LEU A 213 1.39 -18.24 -3.06
C LEU A 213 0.90 -18.67 -4.45
N ALA A 214 1.54 -18.23 -5.53
CA ALA A 214 1.21 -18.64 -6.89
C ALA A 214 1.51 -20.14 -7.10
N MET A 215 2.65 -20.63 -6.62
CA MET A 215 3.00 -22.05 -6.67
C MET A 215 2.02 -22.90 -5.87
N LEU A 216 1.68 -22.47 -4.65
CA LEU A 216 0.67 -23.15 -3.81
C LEU A 216 -0.69 -23.19 -4.51
N SER A 217 -1.13 -22.07 -5.08
CA SER A 217 -2.38 -21.98 -5.84
C SER A 217 -2.38 -22.92 -7.04
N ALA A 218 -1.27 -22.98 -7.79
CA ALA A 218 -1.12 -23.89 -8.93
C ALA A 218 -1.17 -25.37 -8.51
N ILE A 219 -0.51 -25.74 -7.41
CA ILE A 219 -0.58 -27.09 -6.85
C ILE A 219 -2.03 -27.43 -6.45
N VAL A 220 -2.73 -26.51 -5.79
CA VAL A 220 -4.12 -26.72 -5.39
C VAL A 220 -5.05 -26.86 -6.60
N ILE A 221 -4.91 -26.00 -7.61
CA ILE A 221 -5.67 -26.11 -8.88
C ILE A 221 -5.40 -27.47 -9.53
N TRP A 222 -4.14 -27.91 -9.60
CA TRP A 222 -3.77 -29.21 -10.16
C TRP A 222 -4.37 -30.38 -9.37
N LEU A 223 -4.34 -30.33 -8.04
CA LEU A 223 -4.98 -31.32 -7.17
C LEU A 223 -6.51 -31.34 -7.35
N VAL A 224 -7.15 -30.17 -7.47
CA VAL A 224 -8.59 -30.06 -7.73
C VAL A 224 -8.93 -30.72 -9.06
N LEU A 225 -8.18 -30.41 -10.13
CA LEU A 225 -8.38 -30.99 -11.45
C LEU A 225 -8.24 -32.52 -11.43
N MET A 226 -7.22 -33.04 -10.76
CA MET A 226 -7.05 -34.49 -10.57
C MET A 226 -8.24 -35.10 -9.82
N ILE A 227 -8.62 -34.56 -8.67
CA ILE A 227 -9.74 -35.06 -7.84
C ILE A 227 -11.07 -35.04 -8.61
N THR A 228 -11.33 -33.99 -9.41
CA THR A 228 -12.53 -33.91 -10.25
C THR A 228 -12.53 -34.94 -11.38
N SER A 229 -11.37 -35.34 -11.89
CA SER A 229 -11.25 -36.39 -12.91
C SER A 229 -11.50 -37.81 -12.35
N PHE A 230 -11.38 -38.01 -11.03
CA PHE A 230 -11.66 -39.27 -10.33
C PHE A 230 -13.09 -39.36 -9.76
N GLY A 231 -14.01 -38.46 -10.12
CA GLY A 231 -15.43 -38.54 -9.74
C GLY A 231 -15.76 -38.11 -8.31
N ILE A 232 -14.83 -37.52 -7.57
CA ILE A 232 -15.07 -36.94 -6.24
C ILE A 232 -15.72 -35.56 -6.42
N LYS A 233 -16.83 -35.32 -5.70
CA LYS A 233 -17.67 -34.12 -5.83
C LYS A 233 -16.87 -32.82 -5.62
N VAL A 234 -17.23 -31.81 -6.42
CA VAL A 234 -16.78 -30.39 -6.44
C VAL A 234 -16.52 -29.76 -5.05
N ALA A 235 -17.16 -30.25 -3.99
CA ALA A 235 -17.00 -29.80 -2.62
C ALA A 235 -15.55 -29.85 -2.08
N VAL A 236 -14.76 -30.87 -2.42
CA VAL A 236 -13.36 -30.98 -1.91
C VAL A 236 -12.47 -29.90 -2.54
N GLY A 237 -12.65 -29.63 -3.84
CA GLY A 237 -11.92 -28.57 -4.53
C GLY A 237 -12.29 -27.17 -4.03
N ALA A 238 -13.56 -26.93 -3.72
CA ALA A 238 -14.02 -25.67 -3.13
C ALA A 238 -13.41 -25.43 -1.74
N ILE A 239 -13.30 -26.47 -0.90
CA ILE A 239 -12.67 -26.37 0.43
C ILE A 239 -11.17 -26.05 0.30
N LEU A 240 -10.44 -26.75 -0.59
CA LEU A 240 -9.01 -26.49 -0.81
C LEU A 240 -8.76 -25.08 -1.36
N GLY A 241 -9.60 -24.61 -2.29
CA GLY A 241 -9.55 -23.24 -2.80
C GLY A 241 -9.78 -22.20 -1.71
N LEU A 242 -10.76 -22.42 -0.82
CA LEU A 242 -11.03 -21.53 0.30
C LEU A 242 -9.87 -21.48 1.30
N VAL A 243 -9.23 -22.61 1.58
CA VAL A 243 -8.03 -22.66 2.44
C VAL A 243 -6.89 -21.82 1.85
N VAL A 244 -6.59 -21.96 0.56
CA VAL A 244 -5.54 -21.15 -0.11
C VAL A 244 -5.89 -19.67 -0.08
N PHE A 245 -7.17 -19.32 -0.33
CA PHE A 245 -7.63 -17.94 -0.25
C PHE A 245 -7.43 -17.35 1.15
N VAL A 246 -7.80 -18.07 2.20
CA VAL A 246 -7.60 -17.63 3.59
C VAL A 246 -6.11 -17.48 3.91
N ILE A 247 -5.26 -18.41 3.50
CA ILE A 247 -3.80 -18.32 3.70
C ILE A 247 -3.23 -17.09 2.98
N GLY A 248 -3.64 -16.87 1.72
CA GLY A 248 -3.23 -15.71 0.94
C GLY A 248 -3.67 -14.40 1.59
N LEU A 249 -4.91 -14.33 2.08
CA LEU A 249 -5.43 -13.17 2.80
C LEU A 249 -4.65 -12.90 4.08
N VAL A 250 -4.37 -13.94 4.89
CA VAL A 250 -3.59 -13.81 6.13
C VAL A 250 -2.16 -13.34 5.83
N ALA A 251 -1.53 -13.88 4.79
CA ALA A 251 -0.19 -13.47 4.37
C ALA A 251 -0.18 -12.01 3.92
N PHE A 252 -1.13 -11.60 3.08
CA PHE A 252 -1.29 -10.22 2.63
C PHE A 252 -1.45 -9.26 3.80
N VAL A 253 -2.42 -9.51 4.69
CA VAL A 253 -2.68 -8.67 5.86
C VAL A 253 -1.44 -8.59 6.76
N SER A 254 -0.78 -9.73 7.03
CA SER A 254 0.41 -9.75 7.89
C SER A 254 1.56 -8.94 7.29
N LEU A 255 1.80 -9.04 5.98
CA LEU A 255 2.81 -8.24 5.28
C LEU A 255 2.47 -6.75 5.32
N THR A 256 1.22 -6.38 5.03
CA THR A 256 0.78 -4.97 5.06
C THR A 256 0.98 -4.34 6.43
N LEU A 257 0.59 -5.04 7.50
CA LEU A 257 0.77 -4.56 8.87
C LEU A 257 2.26 -4.44 9.22
N TRP A 258 3.06 -5.45 8.84
CA TRP A 258 4.50 -5.47 9.08
C TRP A 258 5.22 -4.31 8.38
N PHE A 259 4.97 -4.08 7.10
CA PHE A 259 5.63 -3.02 6.33
C PHE A 259 5.19 -1.62 6.78
N SER A 260 3.91 -1.47 7.13
CA SER A 260 3.41 -0.23 7.73
C SER A 260 4.15 0.11 9.03
N MET A 261 4.32 -0.89 9.91
CA MET A 261 5.06 -0.68 11.16
C MET A 261 6.56 -0.50 10.93
N THR A 262 7.14 -1.18 9.94
CA THR A 262 8.54 -1.02 9.54
C THR A 262 8.84 0.40 9.07
N SER A 263 7.95 0.99 8.27
CA SER A 263 8.04 2.39 7.83
C SER A 263 8.03 3.36 9.01
N VAL A 264 7.17 3.11 10.01
CA VAL A 264 7.12 3.89 11.25
C VAL A 264 8.43 3.76 12.05
N LYS A 265 8.94 2.54 12.24
CA LYS A 265 10.21 2.30 12.93
C LYS A 265 11.41 2.93 12.23
N PHE A 266 11.40 2.92 10.90
CA PHE A 266 12.43 3.59 10.12
C PHE A 266 12.38 5.11 10.33
N PHE A 267 11.19 5.71 10.28
CA PHE A 267 11.01 7.13 10.56
C PHE A 267 11.49 7.51 11.98
N GLU A 268 11.13 6.74 13.00
CA GLU A 268 11.60 6.97 14.37
C GLU A 268 13.12 6.90 14.51
N ALA A 269 13.76 5.99 13.76
CA ALA A 269 15.22 5.89 13.74
C ALA A 269 15.88 7.09 13.06
N LEU A 270 15.22 7.73 12.09
CA LEU A 270 15.70 8.96 11.45
C LEU A 270 15.59 10.19 12.35
N ASN A 271 14.64 10.19 13.29
CA ASN A 271 14.33 11.33 14.16
C ASN A 271 15.02 11.26 15.54
N LYS A 272 15.91 10.29 15.74
CA LYS A 272 16.76 10.15 16.94
C LYS A 272 18.18 10.60 16.63
#